data_AF-A0A9J6GXA4-F1
#
_entry.id   AF-A0A9J6GXA4-F1
#
_cell.length_a   1.000
_cell.length_b   1.000
_cell.length_c   1.000
_cell.angle_alpha   90.00
_cell.angle_beta   90.00
_cell.angle_gamma   90.00
#
_symmetry.space_group_name_H-M   'P 1'
#
loop_
_entity.id
_entity.type
_entity.pdbx_description
1 polymer ?
#
loop_
_entity_poly.entity_id
_entity_poly.type
_entity_poly.pdbx_seq_one_letter_code
_entity_poly.pdbx_strand_id
1 'polypeptide(L)'
;MATRMSPPPPPLYETLGTPAIRWPHWFRLFQNFVLGSCADELSATRRRALLLYCQGPEGQRVFDALPAPPPFQPTLSPAATDEKRTK
;
A
#
# COMPACT_ATOMS: atom_id res chain seq x y z
N MET A 1 0.26 -30.32 3.18
CA MET A 1 0.68 -29.32 2.17
C MET A 1 1.14 -28.08 2.91
N ALA A 2 2.46 -27.83 2.99
CA ALA A 2 2.98 -26.63 3.63
C ALA A 2 2.89 -25.48 2.63
N THR A 3 1.99 -24.52 2.88
CA THR A 3 1.91 -23.27 2.12
C THR A 3 3.28 -22.60 2.21
N ARG A 4 4.02 -22.57 1.09
CA ARG A 4 5.35 -21.98 1.01
C ARG A 4 5.22 -20.46 1.02
N MET A 5 4.91 -19.90 2.19
CA MET A 5 4.99 -18.46 2.43
C MET A 5 6.43 -18.05 2.21
N SER A 6 6.67 -17.24 1.18
CA SER A 6 7.95 -16.56 0.99
C SER A 6 8.26 -15.77 2.26
N PRO A 7 9.52 -15.75 2.75
CA PRO A 7 9.85 -14.94 3.91
C PRO A 7 9.53 -13.46 3.63
N PRO A 8 9.06 -12.71 4.64
CA PRO A 8 8.81 -11.29 4.48
C PRO A 8 10.11 -10.56 4.11
N PRO A 9 10.03 -9.48 3.31
CA PRO A 9 11.19 -8.69 2.96
C PRO A 9 11.82 -8.08 4.24
N PRO A 10 13.14 -7.86 4.24
CA PRO A 10 13.80 -7.20 5.37
C PRO A 10 13.24 -5.79 5.57
N PRO A 11 13.27 -5.25 6.81
CA PRO A 11 12.80 -3.90 7.10
C PRO A 11 13.51 -2.86 6.22
N LEU A 12 12.76 -1.90 5.68
CA LEU A 12 13.35 -0.81 4.88
C LEU A 12 14.25 0.10 5.71
N TYR A 13 13.82 0.36 6.94
CA TYR A 13 14.42 1.30 7.85
C TYR A 13 14.71 0.57 9.17
N GLU A 14 15.86 -0.10 9.24
CA GLU A 14 16.32 -0.76 10.47
C GLU A 14 16.87 0.24 11.50
N THR A 15 17.25 1.45 11.07
CA THR A 15 17.81 2.49 11.95
C THR A 15 17.46 3.88 11.42
N LEU A 16 17.43 4.88 12.31
CA LEU A 16 17.32 6.30 11.95
C LEU A 16 18.40 6.68 10.94
N GLY A 17 18.02 6.92 9.68
CA GLY A 17 18.96 7.31 8.63
C GLY A 17 18.66 6.71 7.25
N THR A 18 19.72 6.49 6.48
CA THR A 18 19.63 6.04 5.08
C THR A 18 19.15 4.59 5.02
N PRO A 19 18.08 4.27 4.25
CA PRO A 19 17.55 2.93 4.19
C PRO A 19 18.60 1.96 3.63
N ALA A 20 18.68 0.76 4.22
CA ALA A 20 19.62 -0.28 3.79
C ALA A 20 19.44 -0.65 2.30
N ILE A 21 18.20 -0.48 1.81
CA ILE A 21 17.82 -0.71 0.42
C ILE A 21 17.08 0.53 -0.11
N ARG A 22 17.40 0.98 -1.33
CA ARG A 22 16.65 2.06 -1.97
C ARG A 22 15.19 1.67 -2.19
N TRP A 23 14.27 2.61 -1.95
CA TRP A 23 12.82 2.42 -2.06
C TRP A 23 12.36 1.65 -3.32
N PRO A 24 12.80 1.98 -4.56
CA PRO A 24 12.33 1.28 -5.76
C PRO A 24 12.79 -0.18 -5.84
N HIS A 25 13.90 -0.54 -5.18
CA HIS A 25 14.36 -1.91 -5.13
C HIS A 25 13.56 -2.71 -4.10
N TRP A 26 13.38 -2.16 -2.90
CA TRP A 26 12.60 -2.81 -1.86
C TRP A 26 11.13 -2.98 -2.27
N PHE A 27 10.54 -1.98 -2.92
CA PHE A 27 9.14 -2.07 -3.36
C PHE A 27 8.92 -3.23 -4.33
N ARG A 28 9.88 -3.52 -5.21
CA ARG A 28 9.84 -4.71 -6.08
C ARG A 28 9.90 -6.01 -5.28
N LEU A 29 10.73 -6.08 -4.24
CA LEU A 29 10.77 -7.24 -3.35
C LEU A 29 9.43 -7.44 -2.63
N PHE A 30 8.81 -6.35 -2.17
CA PHE A 30 7.48 -6.38 -1.56
C PHE A 30 6.41 -6.85 -2.55
N GLN A 31 6.41 -6.37 -3.79
CA GLN A 31 5.47 -6.84 -4.83
C GLN A 31 5.64 -8.34 -5.10
N ASN A 32 6.87 -8.82 -5.22
CA ASN A 32 7.15 -10.26 -5.38
C ASN A 32 6.72 -11.07 -4.16
N PHE A 33 6.88 -10.53 -2.95
CA PHE A 33 6.38 -11.14 -1.73
C PHE A 33 4.84 -11.21 -1.73
N VAL A 34 4.15 -10.15 -2.13
CA VAL A 34 2.68 -10.13 -2.22
C VAL A 34 2.14 -11.09 -3.28
N LEU A 35 2.85 -11.24 -4.40
CA LEU A 35 2.52 -12.19 -5.46
C LEU A 35 2.84 -13.64 -5.06
N GLY A 36 3.93 -13.85 -4.30
CA GLY A 36 4.40 -15.19 -3.90
C GLY A 36 3.77 -15.73 -2.61
N SER A 37 3.29 -14.84 -1.74
CA SER A 37 2.31 -15.19 -0.72
C SER A 37 0.92 -15.10 -1.35
N CYS A 38 -0.10 -15.82 -0.89
CA CYS A 38 -1.48 -15.59 -1.36
C CYS A 38 -2.04 -14.21 -0.92
N ALA A 39 -1.17 -13.21 -0.76
CA ALA A 39 -1.50 -11.88 -0.31
C ALA A 39 -2.12 -11.00 -1.40
N ASP A 40 -2.08 -11.43 -2.66
CA ASP A 40 -2.80 -10.76 -3.77
C ASP A 40 -4.31 -10.74 -3.51
N GLU A 41 -4.86 -11.81 -2.96
CA GLU A 41 -6.27 -11.94 -2.57
C GLU A 41 -6.67 -11.05 -1.37
N LEU A 42 -5.71 -10.39 -0.73
CA LEU A 42 -5.99 -9.54 0.41
C LEU A 42 -6.65 -8.23 -0.03
N SER A 43 -7.60 -7.76 0.78
CA SER A 43 -8.19 -6.44 0.62
C SER A 43 -7.12 -5.34 0.63
N ALA A 44 -7.42 -4.20 0.00
CA ALA A 44 -6.51 -3.05 -0.01
C ALA A 44 -6.05 -2.63 1.40
N THR A 45 -6.94 -2.73 2.39
CA THR A 45 -6.63 -2.47 3.80
C THR A 45 -5.58 -3.43 4.36
N ARG A 46 -5.70 -4.73 4.06
CA ARG A 46 -4.73 -5.75 4.51
C ARG A 46 -3.39 -5.62 3.79
N ARG A 47 -3.38 -5.31 2.48
CA ARG A 47 -2.15 -4.99 1.74
C ARG A 47 -1.44 -3.76 2.31
N ARG A 48 -2.19 -2.72 2.68
CA ARG A 48 -1.64 -1.53 3.35
C ARG A 48 -1.04 -1.87 4.71
N ALA A 49 -1.73 -2.67 5.52
CA ALA A 49 -1.21 -3.10 6.82
C ALA A 49 0.07 -3.92 6.67
N LEU A 50 0.13 -4.84 5.69
CA LEU A 50 1.35 -5.60 5.39
C LEU A 50 2.50 -4.70 4.92
N LEU A 51 2.22 -3.69 4.09
CA LEU A 51 3.23 -2.73 3.66
C LEU A 51 3.84 -2.00 4.85
N LEU A 52 3.02 -1.48 5.75
CA LEU A 52 3.47 -0.78 6.96
C LEU A 52 4.26 -1.72 7.90
N TYR A 53 3.76 -2.94 8.09
CA TYR A 53 4.46 -3.97 8.87
C TYR A 53 5.86 -4.28 8.32
N CYS A 54 5.98 -4.43 7.00
CA CYS A 54 7.26 -4.76 6.36
C CYS A 54 8.24 -3.59 6.31
N GLN A 55 7.78 -2.34 6.43
CA GLN A 55 8.66 -1.17 6.44
C GLN A 55 9.47 -1.03 7.74
N GLY A 56 8.98 -1.61 8.83
CA GLY A 56 9.58 -1.48 10.16
C GLY A 56 9.17 -0.20 10.91
N PRO A 57 9.63 -0.03 12.16
CA PRO A 57 9.19 1.03 13.06
C PRO A 57 9.45 2.44 12.55
N GLU A 58 10.57 2.66 11.84
CA GLU A 58 10.87 3.96 11.25
C GLU A 58 9.97 4.29 10.05
N GLY A 59 9.56 3.29 9.25
CA GLY A 59 8.58 3.49 8.19
C GLY A 59 7.19 3.85 8.73
N GLN A 60 6.79 3.23 9.84
CA GLN A 60 5.57 3.59 10.55
C GLN A 60 5.63 5.04 11.06
N ARG A 61 6.75 5.47 11.65
CA ARG A 61 6.94 6.88 12.09
C ARG A 61 6.82 7.88 10.95
N VAL A 62 7.43 7.57 9.79
CA VAL A 62 7.32 8.43 8.59
C VAL A 62 5.88 8.50 8.12
N PHE A 63 5.17 7.38 8.12
CA PHE A 63 3.77 7.31 7.74
C PHE A 63 2.86 8.09 8.71
N ASP A 64 3.09 7.98 10.01
CA ASP A 64 2.33 8.71 11.04
C ASP A 64 2.58 10.22 11.01
N ALA A 65 3.74 10.65 10.50
CA ALA A 65 4.08 12.05 10.27
C ALA A 65 3.42 12.64 9.01
N LEU A 66 2.83 11.81 8.14
CA LEU A 66 2.11 12.30 6.97
C LEU A 66 0.79 12.97 7.40
N PRO A 67 0.39 14.07 6.73
CA PRO A 67 -0.92 14.64 6.98
C PRO A 67 -2.01 13.61 6.64
N ALA A 68 -3.07 13.61 7.45
CA ALA A 68 -4.21 12.72 7.22
C ALA A 68 -4.68 12.84 5.76
N PRO A 69 -4.96 11.70 5.08
CA PRO A 69 -5.49 11.78 3.73
C PRO A 69 -6.78 12.62 3.76
N PRO A 70 -7.02 13.45 2.72
CA PRO A 70 -8.25 14.20 2.65
C PRO A 70 -9.44 13.24 2.79
N PRO A 71 -10.53 13.66 3.47
CA PRO A 71 -11.70 12.81 3.62
C PRO A 71 -12.11 12.30 2.23
N PHE A 72 -12.35 10.99 2.13
CA PHE A 72 -12.77 10.34 0.90
C PHE A 72 -14.01 11.09 0.39
N GLN A 73 -13.84 11.95 -0.61
CA GLN A 73 -14.97 12.55 -1.30
C GLN A 73 -15.39 11.49 -2.32
N PRO A 74 -16.51 10.78 -2.13
CA PRO A 74 -17.09 10.02 -3.22
C PRO A 74 -17.27 11.01 -4.36
N THR A 75 -16.53 10.82 -5.44
CA THR A 75 -16.59 11.69 -6.60
C THR A 75 -18.00 11.56 -7.14
N LEU A 76 -18.88 12.47 -6.71
CA LEU A 76 -20.17 12.72 -7.34
C LEU A 76 -19.82 13.18 -8.74
N SER A 77 -19.69 12.23 -9.66
CA SER A 77 -19.62 12.51 -11.08
C SER A 77 -20.88 13.30 -11.42
N PRO A 78 -20.77 14.53 -11.94
CA PRO A 78 -21.92 15.22 -12.49
C PRO A 78 -22.22 14.59 -13.85
N ALA A 79 -22.89 13.46 -13.85
CA ALA A 79 -23.31 12.77 -15.05
C ALA A 79 -24.70 12.17 -14.86
N ALA A 80 -25.70 13.05 -14.80
CA ALA A 80 -27.06 12.83 -15.33
C ALA A 80 -27.96 14.05 -15.06
N THR A 81 -27.78 15.11 -15.84
CA THR A 81 -28.95 15.91 -16.26
C THR A 81 -29.06 15.71 -17.76
N ASP A 82 -29.77 14.64 -18.13
CA ASP A 82 -30.32 14.47 -19.47
C ASP A 82 -31.44 15.52 -19.62
N GLU A 83 -31.07 16.74 -20.03
CA GLU A 83 -32.05 17.75 -20.45
C GLU A 83 -32.51 17.37 -21.87
N LYS A 84 -33.59 16.61 -21.91
CA LYS A 84 -34.30 16.20 -23.12
C LYS A 84 -34.84 17.43 -23.86
N ARG A 85 -33.99 18.06 -24.67
CA ARG A 85 -34.39 19.06 -25.66
C ARG A 85 -34.96 18.33 -26.87
N THR A 86 -36.29 18.19 -26.93
CA THR A 86 -37.00 17.87 -28.17
C THR A 86 -38.00 18.97 -28.49
N LYS A 87 -37.79 19.52 -29.68
CA LYS A 87 -38.62 20.49 -30.41
C LYS A 87 -39.88 19.82 -30.92
#